data_AF-A0A8E0M975-F1
#
_entry.id   AF-A0A8E0M975-F1
#
_cell.length_a   1.000
_cell.length_b   1.000
_cell.length_c   1.000
_cell.angle_alpha   90.00
_cell.angle_beta   90.00
_cell.angle_gamma   90.00
#
_symmetry.space_group_name_H-M   'P 1'
#
loop_
_entity.id
_entity.type
_entity.pdbx_description
1 polymer ?
#
loop_
_entity_poly.entity_id
_entity_poly.type
_entity_poly.pdbx_seq_one_letter_code
_entity_poly.pdbx_strand_id
1 'polypeptide(L)' 'MLKTGATVIAIEHDLDVIANADYVLDLGPKGGAEGGRIMAAGTPQAIAKQGKGETAPYLAGHLAAFHVK' A
#
# COMPACT_ATOMS: atom_id res chain seq x y z
N MET A 1 13.80 20.32 -0.25
CA MET A 1 14.12 18.91 -0.58
C MET A 1 12.86 18.14 -0.99
N LEU A 2 11.85 17.94 -0.14
CA LEU A 2 10.59 17.29 -0.55
C LEU A 2 9.70 18.18 -1.46
N LYS A 3 9.54 19.46 -1.11
CA LYS A 3 8.77 20.44 -1.92
C LYS A 3 9.41 20.82 -3.26
N THR A 4 10.58 20.29 -3.57
CA THR A 4 11.34 20.59 -4.80
C THR A 4 11.26 19.47 -5.84
N GLY A 5 10.32 18.52 -5.68
CA GLY A 5 10.09 17.43 -6.65
C GLY A 5 10.91 16.17 -6.40
N ALA A 6 11.28 15.88 -5.14
CA ALA A 6 11.94 14.62 -4.80
C ALA A 6 10.92 13.47 -4.73
N THR A 7 11.29 12.30 -5.26
CA THR A 7 10.54 11.06 -5.07
C THR A 7 11.01 10.36 -3.80
N VAL A 8 10.07 9.93 -2.97
CA VAL A 8 10.34 9.13 -1.78
C VAL A 8 9.82 7.72 -2.00
N ILE A 9 10.65 6.73 -1.68
CA ILE A 9 10.28 5.32 -1.69
C ILE A 9 10.56 4.79 -0.29
N ALA A 10 9.56 4.19 0.34
CA ALA A 10 9.65 3.61 1.67
C ALA A 10 9.04 2.20 1.66
N ILE A 11 9.54 1.35 2.56
CA ILE A 11 8.97 0.03 2.83
C ILE A 11 8.23 0.15 4.15
N GLU A 12 6.92 -0.04 4.13
CA GLU A 12 6.08 0.24 5.28
C GLU A 12 5.10 -0.89 5.58
N HIS A 13 4.70 -0.93 6.84
CA HIS A 13 3.61 -1.77 7.35
C HIS A 13 2.59 -0.94 8.14
N ASP A 14 2.87 0.33 8.40
CA ASP A 14 1.93 1.25 9.02
C ASP A 14 0.87 1.70 8.00
N LEU A 15 -0.39 1.36 8.30
CA LEU A 15 -1.52 1.64 7.42
C LEU A 15 -1.81 3.15 7.31
N ASP A 16 -1.50 3.96 8.32
CA ASP A 16 -1.67 5.42 8.25
C ASP A 16 -0.71 5.99 7.20
N VAL A 17 0.53 5.51 7.14
CA VAL A 17 1.51 5.94 6.14
C VAL A 17 1.11 5.45 4.75
N ILE A 18 0.74 4.17 4.63
CA ILE A 18 0.34 3.56 3.36
C ILE A 18 -0.92 4.24 2.78
N ALA A 19 -1.92 4.56 3.63
CA ALA A 19 -3.16 5.20 3.20
C ALA A 19 -2.96 6.62 2.66
N ASN A 20 -1.90 7.32 3.11
CA ASN A 20 -1.56 8.67 2.65
C ASN A 20 -0.54 8.70 1.49
N ALA A 21 -0.08 7.54 1.01
CA ALA A 21 0.84 7.47 -0.12
C ALA A 21 0.13 7.74 -1.45
N ASP A 22 0.84 8.38 -2.39
CA ASP A 22 0.31 8.57 -3.75
C ASP A 22 0.25 7.26 -4.55
N TYR A 23 1.15 6.32 -4.25
CA TYR A 23 1.28 5.05 -4.95
C TYR A 23 1.82 3.95 -4.04
N VAL A 24 1.28 2.75 -4.20
CA VAL A 24 1.63 1.56 -3.41
C VAL A 24 1.97 0.41 -4.34
N LEU A 25 3.05 -0.30 -4.01
CA LEU A 25 3.41 -1.61 -4.58
C LEU A 25 3.26 -2.65 -3.48
N ASP A 26 2.30 -3.56 -3.63
CA ASP A 26 2.09 -4.66 -2.68
C ASP A 26 2.89 -5.89 -3.12
N LEU A 27 3.68 -6.45 -2.21
CA LEU A 27 4.59 -7.57 -2.46
C LEU A 27 4.17 -8.79 -1.66
N GLY A 28 4.24 -9.97 -2.27
CA GLY A 28 3.82 -11.20 -1.61
C GLY A 28 3.81 -12.40 -2.56
N PRO A 29 2.88 -13.37 -2.37
CA PRO A 29 1.80 -13.40 -1.37
C PRO A 29 2.24 -13.58 0.08
N LYS A 30 3.43 -14.15 0.32
CA LYS A 30 4.04 -14.31 1.65
C LYS A 30 5.48 -13.79 1.65
N GLY A 31 6.20 -13.97 2.74
CA GLY A 31 7.64 -13.70 2.83
C GLY A 31 8.50 -14.86 2.31
N GLY A 32 9.79 -14.60 2.06
CA GLY A 32 10.76 -15.62 1.70
C GLY A 32 10.51 -16.25 0.32
N ALA A 33 10.67 -17.57 0.22
CA ALA A 33 10.54 -18.31 -1.05
C ALA A 33 9.13 -18.26 -1.65
N GLU A 34 8.11 -18.02 -0.83
CA GLU A 34 6.72 -17.88 -1.24
C GLU A 34 6.36 -16.44 -1.66
N GLY A 35 7.31 -15.51 -1.54
CA GLY A 35 7.14 -14.10 -1.89
C GLY A 35 7.70 -13.70 -3.26
N GLY A 36 8.12 -12.44 -3.36
CA GLY A 36 8.88 -11.92 -4.50
C GLY A 36 8.04 -11.55 -5.73
N ARG A 37 6.71 -11.48 -5.60
CA ARG A 37 5.80 -11.10 -6.69
C ARG A 37 5.10 -9.79 -6.37
N ILE A 38 4.81 -9.01 -7.41
CA ILE A 38 3.92 -7.85 -7.33
C ILE A 38 2.49 -8.38 -7.29
N MET A 39 1.82 -8.20 -6.16
CA MET A 39 0.45 -8.64 -5.95
C MET A 39 -0.55 -7.61 -6.47
N ALA A 40 -0.24 -6.33 -6.24
CA ALA A 40 -1.04 -5.19 -6.68
C ALA A 40 -0.16 -3.93 -6.79
N ALA A 41 -0.56 -3.00 -7.65
CA ALA A 41 0.11 -1.73 -7.87
C ALA A 41 -0.91 -0.64 -8.21
N GLY A 42 -0.84 0.52 -7.54
CA GLY A 42 -1.80 1.60 -7.75
C GLY A 42 -1.92 2.52 -6.54
N THR A 43 -2.95 3.37 -6.53
CA THR A 43 -3.27 4.20 -5.36
C THR A 43 -3.76 3.33 -4.19
N PRO A 44 -3.68 3.79 -2.93
CA PRO A 44 -4.17 3.04 -1.77
C PRO A 44 -5.62 2.55 -1.92
N GLN A 45 -6.50 3.40 -2.46
CA GLN A 45 -7.91 3.07 -2.71
C GLN A 45 -8.06 1.98 -3.79
N ALA A 46 -7.17 1.95 -4.79
CA ALA A 46 -7.17 0.90 -5.80
C ALA A 46 -6.70 -0.44 -5.21
N ILE A 47 -5.65 -0.44 -4.39
CA ILE A 47 -5.17 -1.65 -3.70
C ILE A 47 -6.27 -2.24 -2.81
N ALA A 48 -6.91 -1.40 -2.00
CA ALA A 48 -8.01 -1.80 -1.12
C ALA A 48 -9.19 -2.44 -1.88
N LYS A 49 -9.49 -1.96 -3.10
CA LYS A 49 -10.57 -2.49 -3.94
C LYS A 49 -10.19 -3.74 -4.73
N GLN A 50 -8.91 -3.92 -5.09
CA GLN A 50 -8.46 -5.08 -5.87
C GLN A 50 -8.57 -6.39 -5.08
N GLY A 51 -8.45 -6.34 -3.74
CA GLY A 51 -8.53 -7.53 -2.88
C GLY A 51 -7.41 -8.55 -3.12
N LYS A 52 -6.30 -8.12 -3.74
CA LYS A 52 -5.13 -8.95 -4.03
C LYS A 52 -4.02 -8.64 -3.04
N GLY A 53 -3.30 -9.68 -2.64
CA GLY A 53 -2.22 -9.58 -1.65
C GLY A 53 -2.75 -9.44 -0.22
N GLU A 54 -1.84 -9.54 0.74
CA GLU A 54 -2.20 -9.54 2.16
C GLU A 54 -2.58 -8.15 2.66
N THR A 55 -2.06 -7.09 2.02
CA THR A 55 -2.26 -5.69 2.45
C THR A 55 -3.69 -5.20 2.17
N ALA A 56 -4.29 -5.62 1.06
CA ALA A 56 -5.60 -5.11 0.59
C ALA A 56 -6.74 -5.15 1.63
N PRO A 57 -7.02 -6.29 2.32
CA PRO A 57 -8.11 -6.33 3.30
C PRO A 57 -7.90 -5.41 4.50
N TYR A 58 -6.65 -5.28 5.00
CA TYR A 58 -6.35 -4.41 6.13
C TYR A 58 -6.44 -2.94 5.74
N LEU A 59 -5.91 -2.58 4.56
CA LEU A 59 -6.01 -1.23 4.04
C LEU A 59 -7.46 -0.83 3.78
N ALA A 60 -8.29 -1.74 3.25
CA ALA A 60 -9.72 -1.50 3.08
C ALA A 60 -10.43 -1.24 4.41
N GLY A 61 -10.13 -2.03 5.44
CA GLY A 61 -10.66 -1.82 6.79
C GLY A 61 -10.22 -0.49 7.40
N HIS A 62 -8.95 -0.13 7.22
CA HIS A 62 -8.39 1.13 7.71
C HIS A 62 -9.03 2.36 7.04
N LEU A 63 -9.14 2.36 5.71
CA LEU A 63 -9.80 3.43 4.95
C LEU A 63 -11.31 3.57 5.26
N ALA A 64 -11.97 2.48 5.66
CA ALA A 64 -13.36 2.54 6.09
C ALA A 64 -13.51 3.13 7.51
N ALA A 65 -12.55 2.84 8.39
CA ALA A 65 -12.55 3.33 9.77
C ALA A 65 -12.13 4.81 9.88
N PHE A 66 -11.22 5.24 9.01
CA PHE A 66 -10.65 6.59 9.01
C PHE A 66 -10.91 7.24 7.66
N HIS A 67 -11.57 8.40 7.66
CA HIS A 67 -11.81 9.20 6.45
C HIS A 67 -10.50 9.86 5.98
N VAL A 68 -9.56 9.03 5.53
CA VAL A 68 -8.35 9.47 4.85
C VAL A 68 -8.77 9.93 3.45
N LYS A 69 -8.31 11.14 3.07
CA LYS A 69 -8.70 11.80 1.82
C LYS A 69 -8.28 11.03 0.57
#